data_AF-A0A5S4H4N8-F1
#
_entry.id   AF-A0A5S4H4N8-F1
#
_cell.length_a   1.000
_cell.length_b   1.000
_cell.length_c   1.000
_cell.angle_alpha   90.00
_cell.angle_beta   90.00
_cell.angle_gamma   90.00
#
_symmetry.space_group_name_H-M   'P 1'
#
loop_
_entity.id
_entity.type
_entity.pdbx_description
1 polymer ?
#
loop_
_entity_poly.entity_id
_entity_poly.type
_entity_poly.pdbx_seq_one_letter_code
_entity_poly.pdbx_strand_id
1 'polypeptide(L)'
;MMSGMTIKDGPGIPFDAWRLVGGLEVTLDVDALFGAYPDRDGPPGTPASVLRTLGEHRIGAAAVASLRAGLFDVRSGNDELLALAASPAESGAGHDPGAAPPEVVPVGAVDLRDPVGAAREMDRLAEAGVRAVRLFPDEQGVEAGFPSVRHVARRAARLGLTVLTGGDVRRFWQPFAGTGASVVFLDTHFYHLGDFLVAAADEPGFHTSTRLLNSPDALELAAAELGADRLLYGSRTPHYEPLVPLLRLATGGLKPAEVEAVAGGNARRLLSLETSTEKSTGKSAEESHEPSPQPSPESSPESSAAEATRRPAS
;
A
#
# COMPACT_ATOMS: atom_id res chain seq x y z
N MET A 1 -34.72 -55.36 -3.16
CA MET A 1 -33.64 -54.99 -4.11
C MET A 1 -33.95 -53.59 -4.60
N MET A 2 -33.26 -52.56 -4.08
CA MET A 2 -33.46 -51.19 -4.55
C MET A 2 -32.56 -50.95 -5.76
N SER A 3 -33.19 -50.57 -6.86
CA SER A 3 -32.54 -50.26 -8.14
C SER A 3 -31.68 -49.00 -7.98
N GLY A 4 -30.38 -49.13 -8.24
CA GLY A 4 -29.43 -48.02 -8.18
C GLY A 4 -29.78 -46.97 -9.23
N MET A 5 -30.01 -45.74 -8.79
CA MET A 5 -30.23 -44.59 -9.65
C MET A 5 -28.87 -44.11 -10.14
N THR A 6 -28.49 -44.50 -11.37
CA THR A 6 -27.27 -44.03 -12.01
C THR A 6 -27.47 -42.57 -12.44
N ILE A 7 -26.83 -41.65 -11.73
CA ILE A 7 -26.69 -40.26 -12.18
C ILE A 7 -25.77 -40.32 -13.41
N LYS A 8 -26.33 -39.98 -14.58
CA LYS A 8 -25.54 -39.79 -15.80
C LYS A 8 -24.93 -38.39 -15.72
N ASP A 9 -23.68 -38.31 -15.29
CA ASP A 9 -22.91 -37.07 -15.39
C ASP A 9 -22.74 -36.73 -16.88
N GLY A 10 -23.36 -35.63 -17.32
CA GLY A 10 -23.05 -35.02 -18.61
C GLY A 10 -21.61 -34.52 -18.61
N PRO A 11 -21.04 -34.13 -19.78
CA PRO A 11 -19.71 -33.54 -19.81
C PRO A 11 -19.72 -32.27 -18.94
N GLY A 12 -19.03 -32.34 -17.80
CA GLY A 12 -18.99 -31.24 -16.84
C GLY A 12 -18.45 -29.98 -17.52
N ILE A 13 -19.21 -28.89 -17.44
CA ILE A 13 -18.76 -27.58 -17.91
C ILE A 13 -17.60 -27.16 -16.99
N PRO A 14 -16.40 -26.82 -17.52
CA PRO A 14 -15.29 -26.37 -16.70
C PRO A 14 -15.70 -25.14 -15.87
N PHE A 15 -15.21 -25.07 -14.64
CA PHE A 15 -15.39 -23.89 -13.80
C PHE A 15 -14.69 -22.69 -14.44
N ASP A 16 -15.47 -21.69 -14.84
CA ASP A 16 -15.01 -20.43 -15.43
C ASP A 16 -15.08 -19.34 -14.36
N ALA A 17 -13.97 -19.18 -13.64
CA ALA A 17 -13.80 -18.17 -12.60
C ALA A 17 -14.09 -16.75 -13.08
N TRP A 18 -13.76 -16.44 -14.34
CA TRP A 18 -13.91 -15.09 -14.89
C TRP A 18 -15.37 -14.65 -15.03
N ARG A 19 -16.30 -15.61 -15.15
CA ARG A 19 -17.74 -15.29 -15.07
C ARG A 19 -18.16 -14.77 -13.70
N LEU A 20 -17.54 -15.27 -12.64
CA LEU A 20 -17.81 -14.82 -11.26
C LEU A 20 -17.10 -13.51 -10.94
N VAL A 21 -15.89 -13.31 -11.47
CA VAL A 21 -15.19 -12.01 -11.38
C VAL A 21 -15.98 -10.91 -12.09
N GLY A 22 -16.68 -11.25 -13.18
CA GLY A 22 -17.48 -10.30 -13.93
C GLY A 22 -16.59 -9.23 -14.57
N GLY A 23 -16.93 -7.96 -14.36
CA GLY A 23 -16.18 -6.80 -14.87
C GLY A 23 -15.26 -6.15 -13.83
N LEU A 24 -15.00 -6.79 -12.68
CA LEU A 24 -14.14 -6.20 -11.65
C LEU A 24 -12.72 -5.98 -12.19
N GLU A 25 -12.20 -4.78 -11.93
CA GLU A 25 -10.81 -4.38 -12.18
C GLU A 25 -10.18 -3.93 -10.86
N VAL A 26 -8.90 -4.23 -10.69
CA VAL A 26 -8.12 -3.79 -9.53
C VAL A 26 -7.30 -2.59 -9.96
N THR A 27 -7.59 -1.44 -9.36
CA THR A 27 -6.89 -0.19 -9.71
C THR A 27 -5.53 -0.08 -9.03
N LEU A 28 -5.30 -0.78 -7.91
CA LEU A 28 -4.00 -0.88 -7.26
C LEU A 28 -3.90 -2.12 -6.35
N ASP A 29 -2.96 -3.00 -6.67
CA ASP A 29 -2.53 -4.11 -5.82
C ASP A 29 -1.40 -3.66 -4.88
N VAL A 30 -1.54 -3.84 -3.56
CA VAL A 30 -0.51 -3.42 -2.59
C VAL A 30 0.61 -4.43 -2.36
N ASP A 31 0.54 -5.61 -2.96
CA ASP A 31 1.49 -6.70 -2.74
C ASP A 31 1.94 -7.32 -4.06
N ALA A 32 2.99 -6.78 -4.66
CA ALA A 32 3.70 -7.40 -5.76
C ALA A 32 5.22 -7.39 -5.54
N LEU A 33 5.91 -8.34 -6.18
CA LEU A 33 7.34 -8.55 -6.01
C LEU A 33 8.04 -8.71 -7.35
N PHE A 34 9.18 -8.05 -7.52
CA PHE A 34 10.15 -8.34 -8.57
C PHE A 34 11.33 -9.13 -8.00
N GLY A 35 11.88 -10.02 -8.82
CA GLY A 35 12.95 -10.96 -8.46
C GLY A 35 12.41 -12.35 -8.08
N ALA A 36 13.34 -13.22 -7.71
CA ALA A 36 13.02 -14.58 -7.27
C ALA A 36 13.72 -14.87 -5.94
N TYR A 37 13.16 -15.81 -5.18
CA TYR A 37 13.83 -16.32 -3.99
C TYR A 37 15.06 -17.15 -4.40
N PRO A 38 16.22 -16.96 -3.76
CA PRO A 38 17.42 -17.72 -4.10
C PRO A 38 17.43 -19.14 -3.51
N ASP A 39 16.56 -19.43 -2.53
CA ASP A 39 16.56 -20.66 -1.73
C ASP A 39 15.47 -21.66 -2.14
N ARG A 40 14.62 -21.32 -3.12
CA ARG A 40 13.50 -22.15 -3.57
C ARG A 40 13.11 -21.83 -5.01
N ASP A 41 12.51 -22.81 -5.68
CA ASP A 41 11.92 -22.60 -6.99
C ASP A 41 10.69 -21.68 -6.91
N GLY A 42 10.43 -20.97 -8.00
CA GLY A 42 9.30 -20.07 -8.10
C GLY A 42 9.03 -19.65 -9.54
N PRO A 43 7.90 -18.96 -9.78
CA PRO A 43 7.59 -18.41 -11.08
C PRO A 43 8.63 -17.35 -11.49
N PRO A 44 8.74 -17.03 -12.79
CA PRO A 44 9.58 -15.94 -13.25
C PRO A 44 9.20 -14.62 -12.57
N GLY A 45 10.15 -13.99 -11.91
CA GLY A 45 9.97 -12.70 -11.24
C GLY A 45 10.58 -11.52 -11.98
N THR A 46 10.80 -11.62 -13.29
CA THR A 46 11.28 -10.47 -14.06
C THR A 46 10.16 -9.41 -14.12
N PRO A 47 10.50 -8.10 -14.23
CA PRO A 47 9.48 -7.07 -14.36
C PRO A 47 8.47 -7.37 -15.48
N ALA A 48 8.95 -7.81 -16.64
CA ALA A 48 8.10 -8.20 -17.77
C ALA A 48 7.12 -9.34 -17.44
N SER A 49 7.56 -10.39 -16.75
CA SER A 49 6.68 -11.52 -16.42
C SER A 49 5.64 -11.13 -15.39
N VAL A 50 6.04 -10.39 -14.35
CA VAL A 50 5.15 -9.96 -13.27
C VAL A 50 4.09 -8.98 -13.79
N LEU A 51 4.49 -7.97 -14.56
CA LEU A 51 3.57 -6.99 -15.14
C LEU A 51 2.58 -7.63 -16.11
N ARG A 52 3.01 -8.62 -16.89
CA ARG A 52 2.10 -9.41 -17.73
C ARG A 52 1.09 -10.17 -16.89
N THR A 53 1.51 -10.87 -15.85
CA THR A 53 0.59 -11.57 -14.94
C THR A 53 -0.42 -10.62 -14.30
N LEU A 54 0.00 -9.43 -13.88
CA LEU A 54 -0.91 -8.40 -13.36
C LEU A 54 -1.93 -7.96 -14.41
N GLY A 55 -1.48 -7.69 -15.65
CA GLY A 55 -2.34 -7.30 -16.77
C GLY A 55 -3.36 -8.39 -17.15
N GLU A 56 -2.93 -9.65 -17.22
CA GLU A 56 -3.80 -10.81 -17.44
C GLU A 56 -4.90 -10.93 -16.36
N HIS A 57 -4.65 -10.38 -15.17
CA HIS A 57 -5.59 -10.35 -14.05
C HIS A 57 -6.36 -9.03 -13.89
N ARG A 58 -6.30 -8.14 -14.88
CA ARG A 58 -6.97 -6.82 -14.87
C ARG A 58 -6.55 -5.95 -13.67
N ILE A 59 -5.28 -6.02 -13.32
CA ILE A 59 -4.67 -5.17 -12.30
C ILE A 59 -3.95 -4.03 -13.01
N GLY A 60 -4.45 -2.80 -12.85
CA GLY A 60 -3.95 -1.61 -13.56
C GLY A 60 -2.70 -0.98 -12.94
N ALA A 61 -2.43 -1.23 -11.66
CA ALA A 61 -1.23 -0.76 -10.97
C ALA A 61 -0.85 -1.70 -9.82
N ALA A 62 0.42 -1.73 -9.44
CA ALA A 62 0.88 -2.47 -8.28
C ALA A 62 1.95 -1.73 -7.47
N ALA A 63 1.87 -1.83 -6.15
CA ALA A 63 2.92 -1.49 -5.21
C ALA A 63 3.95 -2.62 -5.19
N VAL A 64 5.10 -2.38 -5.83
CA VAL A 64 6.11 -3.41 -6.08
C VAL A 64 7.30 -3.20 -5.17
N ALA A 65 7.78 -4.28 -4.54
CA ALA A 65 9.07 -4.30 -3.87
C ALA A 65 10.06 -5.23 -4.57
N SER A 66 11.36 -4.96 -4.44
CA SER A 66 12.44 -5.77 -5.01
C SER A 66 12.89 -6.85 -4.02
N LEU A 67 12.82 -8.13 -4.41
CA LEU A 67 13.39 -9.23 -3.63
C LEU A 67 14.92 -9.16 -3.56
N ARG A 68 15.58 -8.58 -4.56
CA ARG A 68 17.02 -8.30 -4.47
C ARG A 68 17.30 -7.35 -3.30
N ALA A 69 16.50 -6.29 -3.19
CA ALA A 69 16.63 -5.34 -2.09
C ALA A 69 16.28 -5.97 -0.73
N GLY A 70 15.25 -6.83 -0.69
CA GLY A 70 14.83 -7.51 0.54
C GLY A 70 15.82 -8.56 1.05
N LEU A 71 16.54 -9.25 0.15
CA LEU A 71 17.30 -10.47 0.50
C LEU A 71 18.82 -10.31 0.39
N PHE A 72 19.32 -9.49 -0.52
CA PHE A 72 20.73 -9.50 -0.91
C PHE A 72 21.41 -8.13 -0.85
N ASP A 73 20.95 -7.19 -1.66
CA ASP A 73 21.55 -5.84 -1.76
C ASP A 73 20.44 -4.80 -1.84
N VAL A 74 20.16 -4.20 -0.68
CA VAL A 74 19.13 -3.18 -0.47
C VAL A 74 19.24 -2.03 -1.46
N ARG A 75 20.45 -1.47 -1.60
CA ARG A 75 20.65 -0.23 -2.36
C ARG A 75 20.43 -0.47 -3.84
N SER A 76 21.15 -1.44 -4.42
CA SER A 76 21.03 -1.70 -5.86
C SER A 76 19.63 -2.18 -6.23
N GLY A 77 18.99 -3.02 -5.41
CA GLY A 77 17.63 -3.49 -5.69
C GLY A 77 16.58 -2.38 -5.62
N ASN A 78 16.71 -1.41 -4.70
CA ASN A 78 15.83 -0.24 -4.64
C ASN A 78 16.10 0.72 -5.81
N ASP A 79 17.37 0.94 -6.18
CA ASP A 79 17.73 1.83 -7.29
C ASP A 79 17.23 1.32 -8.64
N GLU A 80 17.35 0.01 -8.89
CA GLU A 80 16.80 -0.66 -10.09
C GLU A 80 15.28 -0.48 -10.17
N LEU A 81 14.57 -0.63 -9.05
CA LEU A 81 13.11 -0.45 -8.99
C LEU A 81 12.70 1.00 -9.24
N LEU A 82 13.40 1.97 -8.65
CA LEU A 82 13.14 3.40 -8.86
C LEU A 82 13.38 3.82 -10.31
N ALA A 83 14.47 3.33 -10.92
CA ALA A 83 14.76 3.58 -12.33
C ALA A 83 13.65 3.03 -13.24
N LEU A 84 13.17 1.81 -12.97
CA LEU A 84 12.10 1.20 -13.74
C LEU A 84 10.75 1.91 -13.56
N ALA A 85 10.42 2.38 -12.35
CA ALA A 85 9.23 3.18 -12.09
C ALA A 85 9.28 4.55 -12.82
N ALA A 86 10.47 5.15 -12.94
CA ALA A 86 10.66 6.41 -13.66
C ALA A 86 10.62 6.25 -15.19
N SER A 87 10.98 5.08 -15.71
CA SER A 87 11.05 4.77 -17.15
C SER A 87 10.32 3.46 -17.50
N PRO A 88 8.97 3.41 -17.46
CA PRO A 88 8.20 2.18 -17.65
C PRO A 88 8.40 1.48 -19.00
N ALA A 89 8.85 2.22 -20.03
CA ALA A 89 9.14 1.69 -21.37
C ALA A 89 10.25 0.61 -21.37
N GLU A 90 11.12 0.59 -20.36
CA GLU A 90 12.22 -0.36 -20.24
C GLU A 90 11.80 -1.69 -19.59
N SER A 91 10.56 -1.78 -19.08
CA SER A 91 10.07 -2.97 -18.38
C SER A 91 9.86 -4.20 -19.28
N GLY A 92 9.86 -4.02 -20.60
CA GLY A 92 9.74 -5.11 -21.59
C GLY A 92 8.40 -5.85 -21.57
N ALA A 93 7.43 -5.40 -20.76
CA ALA A 93 6.09 -5.97 -20.66
C ALA A 93 5.24 -5.54 -21.85
N GLY A 94 5.26 -6.33 -22.92
CA GLY A 94 4.32 -6.21 -24.03
C GLY A 94 3.58 -7.52 -24.24
N HIS A 95 2.29 -7.56 -23.91
CA HIS A 95 1.37 -8.46 -24.60
C HIS A 95 0.04 -7.76 -24.85
N ASP A 96 -0.44 -7.96 -26.07
CA ASP A 96 -1.45 -7.20 -26.81
C ASP A 96 -0.98 -5.82 -27.35
N PRO A 97 -0.88 -5.64 -28.69
CA PRO A 97 -0.57 -4.35 -29.29
C PRO A 97 -1.74 -3.37 -29.06
N GLY A 98 -1.73 -2.67 -27.92
CA GLY A 98 -2.71 -1.63 -27.60
C GLY A 98 -2.95 -1.37 -26.11
N ALA A 99 -2.61 -2.30 -25.21
CA ALA A 99 -2.77 -2.10 -23.77
C ALA A 99 -1.48 -1.55 -23.14
N ALA A 100 -1.59 -0.51 -22.33
CA ALA A 100 -0.47 -0.02 -21.52
C ALA A 100 -0.15 -1.04 -20.42
N PRO A 101 1.13 -1.29 -20.09
CA PRO A 101 1.48 -2.16 -18.98
C PRO A 101 0.97 -1.56 -17.65
N PRO A 102 0.71 -2.39 -16.63
CA PRO A 102 0.33 -1.89 -15.31
C PRO A 102 1.36 -0.89 -14.74
N GLU A 103 0.86 0.14 -14.06
CA GLU A 103 1.70 1.15 -13.39
C GLU A 103 2.49 0.51 -12.23
N VAL A 104 3.78 0.84 -12.13
CA VAL A 104 4.65 0.41 -11.02
C VAL A 104 4.73 1.53 -10.00
N VAL A 105 4.16 1.28 -8.81
CA VAL A 105 4.33 2.13 -7.62
C VAL A 105 5.51 1.56 -6.81
N PRO A 106 6.65 2.25 -6.72
CA PRO A 106 7.82 1.69 -6.05
C PRO A 106 7.64 1.65 -4.52
N VAL A 107 7.92 0.49 -3.93
CA VAL A 107 8.01 0.26 -2.49
C VAL A 107 9.44 -0.12 -2.14
N GLY A 108 10.11 0.71 -1.34
CA GLY A 108 11.50 0.44 -0.97
C GLY A 108 11.61 -0.71 0.03
N ALA A 109 12.51 -1.67 -0.18
CA ALA A 109 12.81 -2.66 0.84
C ALA A 109 13.84 -2.13 1.83
N VAL A 110 13.79 -2.61 3.07
CA VAL A 110 14.80 -2.32 4.10
C VAL A 110 15.32 -3.62 4.72
N ASP A 111 16.57 -3.61 5.18
CA ASP A 111 17.18 -4.76 5.86
C ASP A 111 17.07 -4.62 7.37
N LEU A 112 16.21 -5.42 8.00
CA LEU A 112 16.01 -5.41 9.44
C LEU A 112 17.22 -5.98 10.22
N ARG A 113 18.17 -6.64 9.55
CA ARG A 113 19.42 -7.14 10.13
C ARG A 113 20.46 -6.02 10.29
N ASP A 114 20.32 -4.93 9.53
CA ASP A 114 21.09 -3.68 9.67
C ASP A 114 20.16 -2.50 9.98
N PRO A 115 19.69 -2.33 11.23
CA PRO A 115 18.76 -1.27 11.58
C PRO A 115 19.31 0.15 11.38
N VAL A 116 20.65 0.34 11.44
CA VAL A 116 21.28 1.65 11.22
C VAL A 116 21.29 1.98 9.73
N GLY A 117 21.64 1.01 8.87
CA GLY A 117 21.55 1.14 7.42
C GLY A 117 20.11 1.30 6.95
N ALA A 118 19.17 0.57 7.53
CA ALA A 118 17.75 0.67 7.25
C ALA A 118 17.23 2.10 7.46
N ALA A 119 17.56 2.75 8.58
CA ALA A 119 17.14 4.13 8.83
C ALA A 119 17.67 5.11 7.77
N ARG A 120 18.96 4.98 7.40
CA ARG A 120 19.57 5.81 6.34
C ARG A 120 18.95 5.55 4.98
N GLU A 121 18.52 4.32 4.71
CA GLU A 121 17.87 4.01 3.45
C GLU A 121 16.43 4.53 3.41
N MET A 122 15.68 4.44 4.49
CA MET A 122 14.34 5.04 4.58
C MET A 122 14.37 6.55 4.35
N ASP A 123 15.38 7.24 4.87
CA ASP A 123 15.56 8.68 4.65
C ASP A 123 15.75 9.00 3.18
N ARG A 124 16.66 8.29 2.51
CA ARG A 124 16.89 8.46 1.08
C ARG A 124 15.64 8.14 0.26
N LEU A 125 14.95 7.05 0.58
CA LEU A 125 13.73 6.64 -0.13
C LEU A 125 12.64 7.72 0.01
N ALA A 126 12.46 8.27 1.22
CA ALA A 126 11.54 9.38 1.45
C ALA A 126 11.94 10.64 0.67
N GLU A 127 13.24 10.99 0.64
CA GLU A 127 13.76 12.10 -0.19
C GLU A 127 13.55 11.87 -1.69
N ALA A 128 13.57 10.61 -2.15
CA ALA A 128 13.26 10.22 -3.51
C ALA A 128 11.75 10.15 -3.81
N GLY A 129 10.89 10.48 -2.84
CA GLY A 129 9.43 10.52 -3.01
C GLY A 129 8.72 9.17 -2.83
N VAL A 130 9.43 8.12 -2.39
CA VAL A 130 8.81 6.82 -2.06
C VAL A 130 7.84 6.99 -0.90
N ARG A 131 6.67 6.34 -1.00
CA ARG A 131 5.57 6.49 -0.04
C ARG A 131 5.38 5.30 0.89
N ALA A 132 6.01 4.18 0.57
CA ALA A 132 5.96 2.98 1.39
C ALA A 132 7.29 2.23 1.41
N VAL A 133 7.52 1.52 2.52
CA VAL A 133 8.62 0.56 2.65
C VAL A 133 8.08 -0.83 2.95
N ARG A 134 8.80 -1.86 2.49
CA ARG A 134 8.46 -3.25 2.75
C ARG A 134 9.45 -3.92 3.69
N LEU A 135 8.91 -4.68 4.63
CA LEU A 135 9.65 -5.56 5.52
C LEU A 135 9.51 -7.01 5.05
N PHE A 136 10.61 -7.76 5.19
CA PHE A 136 10.69 -9.19 4.88
C PHE A 136 11.15 -9.96 6.13
N PRO A 137 10.39 -9.92 7.24
CA PRO A 137 10.87 -10.42 8.52
C PRO A 137 11.18 -11.92 8.48
N ASP A 138 10.30 -12.73 7.88
CA ASP A 138 10.48 -14.18 7.79
C ASP A 138 11.69 -14.53 6.92
N GLU A 139 11.86 -13.84 5.79
CA GLU A 139 12.98 -14.07 4.89
C GLU A 139 14.32 -13.56 5.47
N GLN A 140 14.30 -12.52 6.31
CA GLN A 140 15.47 -11.97 6.97
C GLN A 140 15.77 -12.64 8.33
N GLY A 141 14.93 -13.57 8.77
CA GLY A 141 15.07 -14.27 10.06
C GLY A 141 14.95 -13.33 11.25
N VAL A 142 14.13 -12.28 11.15
CA VAL A 142 13.94 -11.26 12.19
C VAL A 142 12.61 -11.49 12.92
N GLU A 143 12.68 -11.61 14.24
CA GLU A 143 11.49 -11.76 15.07
C GLU A 143 10.87 -10.41 15.44
N ALA A 144 9.55 -10.37 15.64
CA ALA A 144 8.82 -9.15 16.01
C ALA A 144 9.40 -8.44 17.25
N GLY A 145 9.91 -9.20 18.22
CA GLY A 145 10.49 -8.66 19.46
C GLY A 145 11.85 -7.99 19.28
N PHE A 146 12.50 -8.10 18.12
CA PHE A 146 13.82 -7.51 17.92
C PHE A 146 13.73 -5.98 17.89
N PRO A 147 14.71 -5.26 18.48
CA PRO A 147 14.70 -3.79 18.51
C PRO A 147 14.66 -3.14 17.13
N SER A 148 15.15 -3.82 16.10
CA SER A 148 15.18 -3.34 14.71
C SER A 148 13.78 -3.06 14.17
N VAL A 149 12.79 -3.92 14.47
CA VAL A 149 11.41 -3.75 13.97
C VAL A 149 10.80 -2.47 14.55
N ARG A 150 10.91 -2.27 15.88
CA ARG A 150 10.42 -1.05 16.54
C ARG A 150 11.18 0.20 16.12
N HIS A 151 12.48 0.07 15.83
CA HIS A 151 13.29 1.17 15.32
C HIS A 151 12.77 1.65 13.96
N VAL A 152 12.52 0.71 13.03
CA VAL A 152 11.96 0.98 11.71
C VAL A 152 10.53 1.51 11.80
N ALA A 153 9.67 0.93 12.63
CA ALA A 153 8.30 1.41 12.87
C ALA A 153 8.26 2.90 13.24
N ARG A 154 9.07 3.30 14.23
CA ARG A 154 9.18 4.71 14.66
C ARG A 154 9.77 5.60 13.58
N ARG A 155 10.70 5.10 12.76
CA ARG A 155 11.25 5.89 11.64
C ARG A 155 10.21 6.10 10.55
N ALA A 156 9.46 5.06 10.18
CA ALA A 156 8.39 5.14 9.18
C ALA A 156 7.33 6.16 9.60
N ALA A 157 6.86 6.11 10.85
CA ALA A 157 5.90 7.07 11.38
C ALA A 157 6.39 8.53 11.28
N ARG A 158 7.66 8.79 11.62
CA ARG A 158 8.25 10.15 11.51
C ARG A 158 8.38 10.63 10.07
N LEU A 159 8.66 9.72 9.13
CA LEU A 159 8.81 10.05 7.71
C LEU A 159 7.48 10.07 6.97
N GLY A 160 6.37 9.66 7.60
CA GLY A 160 5.08 9.51 6.93
C GLY A 160 5.07 8.38 5.89
N LEU A 161 5.92 7.37 6.06
CA LEU A 161 5.97 6.19 5.20
C LEU A 161 4.99 5.13 5.70
N THR A 162 4.23 4.54 4.77
CA THR A 162 3.44 3.33 5.05
C THR A 162 4.35 2.11 5.08
N VAL A 163 4.18 1.24 6.07
CA VAL A 163 4.94 -0.02 6.17
C VAL A 163 4.11 -1.17 5.65
N LEU A 164 4.61 -1.89 4.65
CA LEU A 164 4.05 -3.16 4.21
C LEU A 164 4.85 -4.28 4.87
N THR A 165 4.22 -5.12 5.69
CA THR A 165 4.95 -6.18 6.41
C THR A 165 4.30 -7.53 6.23
N GLY A 166 5.13 -8.53 5.93
CA GLY A 166 4.77 -9.93 6.14
C GLY A 166 4.91 -10.33 7.62
N GLY A 167 4.71 -11.61 7.89
CA GLY A 167 4.84 -12.21 9.21
C GLY A 167 3.51 -12.34 9.97
N ASP A 168 3.54 -13.15 11.03
CA ASP A 168 2.35 -13.43 11.84
C ASP A 168 1.86 -12.17 12.56
N VAL A 169 0.69 -11.68 12.13
CA VAL A 169 0.06 -10.45 12.65
C VAL A 169 0.00 -10.45 14.18
N ARG A 170 -0.27 -11.61 14.81
CA ARG A 170 -0.39 -11.77 16.28
C ARG A 170 0.85 -11.37 17.06
N ARG A 171 2.00 -11.31 16.38
CA ARG A 171 3.29 -10.88 16.93
C ARG A 171 3.72 -9.54 16.36
N PHE A 172 3.61 -9.38 15.04
CA PHE A 172 4.13 -8.24 14.32
C PHE A 172 3.33 -6.95 14.48
N TRP A 173 2.12 -6.96 15.05
CA TRP A 173 1.41 -5.73 15.39
C TRP A 173 2.11 -4.93 16.51
N GLN A 174 2.74 -5.62 17.46
CA GLN A 174 3.25 -5.03 18.71
C GLN A 174 4.32 -3.94 18.53
N PRO A 175 5.30 -4.07 17.61
CA PRO A 175 6.32 -3.04 17.42
C PRO A 175 5.79 -1.72 16.83
N PHE A 176 4.62 -1.75 16.18
CA PHE A 176 3.97 -0.59 15.58
C PHE A 176 2.91 0.04 16.49
N ALA A 177 2.41 -0.68 17.48
CA ALA A 177 1.40 -0.18 18.41
C ALA A 177 1.88 1.08 19.13
N GLY A 178 1.02 2.10 19.18
CA GLY A 178 1.27 3.39 19.81
C GLY A 178 2.37 4.21 19.15
N THR A 179 2.87 3.84 17.97
CA THR A 179 3.86 4.65 17.24
C THR A 179 3.21 5.64 16.28
N GLY A 180 1.90 5.52 16.00
CA GLY A 180 1.21 6.27 14.96
C GLY A 180 1.65 5.88 13.55
N ALA A 181 2.19 4.67 13.36
CA ALA A 181 2.60 4.20 12.05
C ALA A 181 1.38 3.78 11.21
N SER A 182 1.44 4.04 9.91
CA SER A 182 0.57 3.41 8.92
C SER A 182 1.18 2.07 8.52
N VAL A 183 0.45 0.97 8.68
CA VAL A 183 0.94 -0.39 8.44
C VAL A 183 -0.11 -1.20 7.68
N VAL A 184 0.33 -1.95 6.67
CA VAL A 184 -0.46 -2.98 6.01
C VAL A 184 0.14 -4.34 6.35
N PHE A 185 -0.61 -5.16 7.09
CA PHE A 185 -0.26 -6.54 7.35
C PHE A 185 -0.64 -7.40 6.13
N LEU A 186 0.37 -7.87 5.42
CA LEU A 186 0.20 -8.59 4.15
C LEU A 186 -0.22 -10.04 4.35
N ASP A 187 0.17 -10.65 5.48
CA ASP A 187 -0.04 -12.06 5.77
C ASP A 187 -1.04 -12.29 6.92
N THR A 188 -2.04 -11.42 7.07
CA THR A 188 -3.19 -11.67 7.95
C THR A 188 -3.97 -12.87 7.42
N HIS A 189 -3.67 -14.03 7.96
CA HIS A 189 -4.39 -15.26 7.65
C HIS A 189 -5.80 -15.20 8.24
N PHE A 190 -6.81 -15.76 7.55
CA PHE A 190 -8.20 -15.73 8.03
C PHE A 190 -8.40 -16.31 9.45
N TYR A 191 -7.61 -17.31 9.87
CA TYR A 191 -7.60 -17.82 11.25
C TYR A 191 -7.11 -16.80 12.30
N HIS A 192 -6.36 -15.79 11.88
CA HIS A 192 -5.81 -14.74 12.73
C HIS A 192 -6.53 -13.41 12.53
N LEU A 193 -7.62 -13.39 11.75
CA LEU A 193 -8.39 -12.17 11.51
C LEU A 193 -8.88 -11.58 12.83
N GLY A 194 -9.42 -12.39 13.75
CA GLY A 194 -9.87 -11.91 15.06
C GLY A 194 -8.78 -11.17 15.85
N ASP A 195 -7.54 -11.67 15.84
CA ASP A 195 -6.41 -10.99 16.50
C ASP A 195 -6.07 -9.66 15.81
N PHE A 196 -6.12 -9.60 14.48
CA PHE A 196 -5.96 -8.35 13.75
C PHE A 196 -7.07 -7.35 14.11
N LEU A 197 -8.34 -7.78 14.17
CA LEU A 197 -9.47 -6.90 14.48
C LEU A 197 -9.31 -6.25 15.86
N VAL A 198 -8.94 -7.05 16.86
CA VAL A 198 -8.68 -6.53 18.22
C VAL A 198 -7.48 -5.58 18.24
N ALA A 199 -6.39 -5.91 17.55
CA ALA A 199 -5.20 -5.06 17.53
C ALA A 199 -5.42 -3.74 16.76
N ALA A 200 -6.21 -3.77 15.68
CA ALA A 200 -6.44 -2.62 14.82
C ALA A 200 -7.55 -1.67 15.33
N ALA A 201 -8.40 -2.12 16.26
CA ALA A 201 -9.48 -1.31 16.81
C ALA A 201 -8.98 0.01 17.44
N ASP A 202 -7.82 -0.04 18.11
CA ASP A 202 -7.19 1.13 18.76
C ASP A 202 -6.16 1.83 17.87
N GLU A 203 -5.89 1.30 16.67
CA GLU A 203 -4.80 1.72 15.80
C GLU A 203 -5.33 2.08 14.41
N PRO A 204 -5.76 3.33 14.17
CA PRO A 204 -6.37 3.73 12.90
C PRO A 204 -5.42 3.59 11.70
N GLY A 205 -4.11 3.46 11.94
CA GLY A 205 -3.10 3.20 10.92
C GLY A 205 -2.97 1.74 10.52
N PHE A 206 -3.63 0.79 11.18
CA PHE A 206 -3.46 -0.64 10.92
C PHE A 206 -4.46 -1.15 9.88
N HIS A 207 -3.93 -1.65 8.78
CA HIS A 207 -4.69 -2.18 7.65
C HIS A 207 -4.26 -3.61 7.35
N THR A 208 -5.06 -4.33 6.56
CA THR A 208 -4.73 -5.69 6.13
C THR A 208 -4.95 -5.91 4.65
N SER A 209 -4.14 -6.78 4.06
CA SER A 209 -4.33 -7.28 2.70
C SER A 209 -5.45 -8.32 2.62
N THR A 210 -6.12 -8.42 1.47
CA THR A 210 -7.09 -9.49 1.15
C THR A 210 -6.44 -10.85 0.87
N ARG A 211 -5.13 -10.90 0.57
CA ARG A 211 -4.35 -12.06 0.09
C ARG A 211 -4.65 -13.40 0.77
N LEU A 212 -4.72 -13.41 2.11
CA LEU A 212 -4.94 -14.62 2.92
C LEU A 212 -6.30 -14.64 3.63
N LEU A 213 -7.18 -13.71 3.31
CA LEU A 213 -8.54 -13.59 3.85
C LEU A 213 -9.54 -14.40 3.02
N ASN A 214 -9.29 -15.70 2.89
CA ASN A 214 -10.03 -16.57 1.99
C ASN A 214 -11.26 -17.25 2.61
N SER A 215 -11.60 -16.99 3.88
CA SER A 215 -12.86 -17.51 4.45
C SER A 215 -14.07 -16.84 3.79
N PRO A 216 -15.26 -17.49 3.79
CA PRO A 216 -16.45 -16.97 3.11
C PRO A 216 -16.86 -15.56 3.49
N ASP A 217 -16.58 -15.13 4.72
CA ASP A 217 -17.07 -13.90 5.35
C ASP A 217 -15.96 -12.99 5.90
N ALA A 218 -14.67 -13.28 5.62
CA ALA A 218 -13.56 -12.54 6.22
C ALA A 218 -13.56 -11.04 5.87
N LEU A 219 -13.92 -10.69 4.63
CA LEU A 219 -13.90 -9.29 4.18
C LEU A 219 -15.06 -8.52 4.82
N GLU A 220 -16.22 -9.15 4.91
CA GLU A 220 -17.44 -8.63 5.50
C GLU A 220 -17.27 -8.42 6.99
N LEU A 221 -16.66 -9.39 7.69
CA LEU A 221 -16.35 -9.28 9.11
C LEU A 221 -15.39 -8.11 9.36
N ALA A 222 -14.31 -8.01 8.58
CA ALA A 222 -13.37 -6.89 8.72
C ALA A 222 -14.03 -5.53 8.43
N ALA A 223 -14.86 -5.46 7.39
CA ALA A 223 -15.59 -4.25 7.05
C ALA A 223 -16.63 -3.86 8.11
N ALA A 224 -17.30 -4.83 8.73
CA ALA A 224 -18.28 -4.59 9.79
C ALA A 224 -17.64 -4.09 11.08
N GLU A 225 -16.49 -4.65 11.47
CA GLU A 225 -15.83 -4.33 12.75
C GLU A 225 -14.94 -3.09 12.68
N LEU A 226 -14.24 -2.88 11.56
CA LEU A 226 -13.26 -1.80 11.43
C LEU A 226 -13.54 -0.81 10.29
N GLY A 227 -14.47 -1.11 9.40
CA GLY A 227 -14.69 -0.38 8.16
C GLY A 227 -13.93 -0.97 6.96
N ALA A 228 -14.56 -0.93 5.79
CA ALA A 228 -13.95 -1.43 4.54
C ALA A 228 -12.71 -0.62 4.12
N ASP A 229 -12.49 0.56 4.68
CA ASP A 229 -11.27 1.37 4.47
C ASP A 229 -10.01 0.73 5.05
N ARG A 230 -10.15 -0.28 5.93
CA ARG A 230 -9.03 -1.06 6.51
C ARG A 230 -8.59 -2.24 5.65
N LEU A 231 -9.28 -2.51 4.54
CA LEU A 231 -8.99 -3.60 3.61
C LEU A 231 -8.32 -3.07 2.35
N LEU A 232 -7.25 -3.73 1.91
CA LEU A 232 -6.55 -3.40 0.67
C LEU A 232 -6.36 -4.66 -0.16
N TYR A 233 -6.63 -4.59 -1.46
CA TYR A 233 -6.36 -5.69 -2.37
C TYR A 233 -4.85 -5.97 -2.42
N GLY A 234 -4.45 -7.21 -2.14
CA GLY A 234 -3.08 -7.68 -2.34
C GLY A 234 -3.02 -9.11 -2.86
N SER A 235 -2.10 -9.40 -3.78
CA SER A 235 -1.98 -10.74 -4.38
C SER A 235 -0.69 -11.48 -4.01
N ARG A 236 0.43 -10.78 -3.80
CA ARG A 236 1.81 -11.29 -3.83
C ARG A 236 2.23 -11.86 -5.18
N THR A 237 1.76 -11.26 -6.27
CA THR A 237 2.23 -11.60 -7.62
C THR A 237 3.76 -11.47 -7.68
N PRO A 238 4.50 -12.45 -8.27
CA PRO A 238 4.01 -13.61 -9.02
C PRO A 238 3.83 -14.88 -8.18
N HIS A 239 4.15 -14.86 -6.89
CA HIS A 239 4.29 -16.08 -6.10
C HIS A 239 2.97 -16.73 -5.69
N TYR A 240 1.88 -15.98 -5.75
CA TYR A 240 0.53 -16.44 -5.44
C TYR A 240 -0.40 -16.08 -6.60
N GLU A 241 -1.44 -16.89 -6.75
CA GLU A 241 -2.45 -16.74 -7.81
C GLU A 241 -3.32 -15.50 -7.57
N PRO A 242 -3.20 -14.41 -8.38
CA PRO A 242 -3.97 -13.18 -8.16
C PRO A 242 -5.47 -13.39 -8.30
N LEU A 243 -5.88 -14.40 -9.08
CA LEU A 243 -7.30 -14.71 -9.26
C LEU A 243 -8.00 -15.09 -7.93
N VAL A 244 -7.28 -15.64 -6.94
CA VAL A 244 -7.88 -16.08 -5.67
C VAL A 244 -8.46 -14.91 -4.85
N PRO A 245 -7.67 -13.89 -4.44
CA PRO A 245 -8.21 -12.72 -3.75
C PRO A 245 -9.18 -11.92 -4.64
N LEU A 246 -9.00 -11.92 -5.97
CA LEU A 246 -9.92 -11.28 -6.91
C LEU A 246 -11.31 -11.92 -6.89
N LEU A 247 -11.38 -13.25 -6.95
CA LEU A 247 -12.63 -14.00 -6.83
C LEU A 247 -13.30 -13.76 -5.48
N ARG A 248 -12.53 -13.78 -4.39
CA ARG A 248 -13.07 -13.51 -3.05
C ARG A 248 -13.69 -12.12 -2.96
N LEU A 249 -13.02 -11.11 -3.53
CA LEU A 249 -13.54 -9.74 -3.54
C LEU A 249 -14.78 -9.61 -4.44
N ALA A 250 -14.79 -10.23 -5.62
CA ALA A 250 -15.89 -10.16 -6.57
C ALA A 250 -17.16 -10.88 -6.10
N THR A 251 -17.01 -11.95 -5.32
CA THR A 251 -18.12 -12.82 -4.88
C THR A 251 -18.49 -12.64 -3.41
N GLY A 252 -17.80 -11.75 -2.69
CA GLY A 252 -18.11 -11.40 -1.31
C GLY A 252 -19.38 -10.54 -1.19
N GLY A 253 -19.85 -10.39 0.04
CA GLY A 253 -21.01 -9.61 0.45
C GLY A 253 -20.74 -8.12 0.68
N LEU A 254 -19.56 -7.60 0.30
CA LEU A 254 -19.27 -6.17 0.34
C LEU A 254 -20.17 -5.40 -0.64
N LYS A 255 -20.52 -4.16 -0.28
CA LYS A 255 -21.27 -3.27 -1.17
C LYS A 255 -20.41 -2.87 -2.37
N PRO A 256 -21.01 -2.50 -3.52
CA PRO A 256 -20.23 -2.09 -4.70
C PRO A 256 -19.18 -0.99 -4.43
N ALA A 257 -19.51 0.02 -3.63
CA ALA A 257 -18.55 1.08 -3.27
C ALA A 257 -17.43 0.59 -2.33
N GLU A 258 -17.71 -0.39 -1.48
CA GLU A 258 -16.70 -1.02 -0.62
C GLU A 258 -15.77 -1.89 -1.47
N VAL A 259 -16.30 -2.63 -2.44
CA VAL A 259 -15.52 -3.40 -3.41
C VAL A 259 -14.56 -2.49 -4.19
N GLU A 260 -15.04 -1.36 -4.73
CA GLU A 260 -14.21 -0.38 -5.43
C GLU A 260 -13.11 0.19 -4.52
N ALA A 261 -13.46 0.52 -3.28
CA ALA A 261 -12.49 1.00 -2.29
C ALA A 261 -11.40 -0.04 -2.03
N VAL A 262 -11.76 -1.30 -1.81
CA VAL A 262 -10.79 -2.38 -1.54
C VAL A 262 -9.96 -2.72 -2.78
N ALA A 263 -10.56 -2.68 -3.98
CA ALA A 263 -9.89 -2.95 -5.26
C ALA A 263 -8.81 -1.93 -5.64
N GLY A 264 -8.62 -0.87 -4.86
CA GLY A 264 -7.45 0.01 -4.96
C GLY A 264 -7.69 1.44 -4.48
N GLY A 265 -8.93 1.87 -4.29
CA GLY A 265 -9.24 3.21 -3.78
C GLY A 265 -8.60 3.49 -2.41
N ASN A 266 -8.65 2.52 -1.49
CA ASN A 266 -8.01 2.61 -0.17
C ASN A 266 -6.48 2.70 -0.30
N ALA A 267 -5.89 1.84 -1.12
CA ALA A 267 -4.45 1.83 -1.36
C ALA A 267 -3.95 3.16 -1.96
N ARG A 268 -4.68 3.72 -2.92
CA ARG A 268 -4.35 5.00 -3.55
C ARG A 268 -4.42 6.16 -2.56
N ARG A 269 -5.43 6.20 -1.68
CA ARG A 269 -5.49 7.17 -0.57
C ARG A 269 -4.33 6.99 0.41
N LEU A 270 -4.09 5.76 0.84
CA LEU A 270 -3.07 5.42 1.84
C LEU A 270 -1.65 5.79 1.38
N LEU A 271 -1.37 5.59 0.09
CA LEU A 271 -0.08 5.95 -0.53
C LEU A 271 -0.08 7.39 -1.09
N SER A 272 -1.19 8.13 -0.90
CA SER A 272 -1.49 9.45 -1.46
C SER A 272 -1.11 9.61 -2.93
N LEU A 273 -1.59 8.67 -3.74
CA LEU A 273 -1.45 8.61 -5.19
C LEU A 273 -2.63 9.26 -5.94
N GLU A 274 -3.49 10.00 -5.24
CA GLU A 274 -4.58 10.72 -5.88
C GLU A 274 -4.01 11.81 -6.80
N THR A 275 -4.38 11.74 -8.08
CA THR A 275 -4.04 12.75 -9.08
C THR A 275 -4.58 14.11 -8.64
N SER A 276 -3.71 15.10 -8.63
CA SER A 276 -4.07 16.51 -8.47
C SER A 276 -4.85 17.01 -9.68
N THR A 277 -6.08 16.57 -9.84
CA THR A 277 -6.98 16.98 -10.93
C THR A 277 -8.29 17.48 -10.34
N GLU A 278 -8.24 18.42 -9.38
CA GLU A 278 -9.44 19.19 -8.96
C GLU A 278 -9.10 20.39 -8.03
N LYS A 279 -8.11 21.22 -8.40
CA LYS A 279 -7.98 22.60 -7.89
C LYS A 279 -7.49 23.56 -8.97
N SER A 280 -8.14 23.57 -10.13
CA SER A 280 -7.93 24.64 -11.11
C SER A 280 -9.12 24.80 -12.07
N THR A 281 -10.33 24.91 -11.55
CA THR A 281 -11.45 25.52 -12.29
C THR A 281 -12.41 26.16 -11.30
N GLY A 282 -12.55 27.48 -11.35
CA GLY A 282 -13.65 28.20 -10.68
C GLY A 282 -13.28 29.37 -9.80
N LYS A 283 -12.52 30.36 -10.29
CA LYS A 283 -12.78 31.75 -9.90
C LYS A 283 -12.35 32.75 -10.98
N SER A 284 -13.27 33.02 -11.89
CA SER A 284 -13.42 34.22 -12.73
C SER A 284 -14.88 34.14 -13.19
N ALA A 285 -15.76 35.12 -13.04
CA ALA A 285 -15.67 36.58 -12.93
C ALA A 285 -16.74 37.03 -11.89
N GLU A 286 -17.00 38.27 -11.50
CA GLU A 286 -16.69 39.62 -11.95
C GLU A 286 -17.31 40.50 -10.86
N GLU A 287 -16.62 41.49 -10.30
CA GLU A 287 -17.31 42.76 -10.00
C GLU A 287 -16.29 43.88 -9.93
N SER A 288 -16.47 44.77 -10.89
CA SER A 288 -15.78 46.02 -11.15
C SER A 288 -16.22 47.09 -10.15
N HIS A 289 -15.25 47.67 -9.44
CA HIS A 289 -15.41 49.05 -8.96
C HIS A 289 -14.05 49.76 -8.92
N GLU A 290 -13.96 50.81 -9.73
CA GLU A 290 -12.86 51.77 -9.78
C GLU A 290 -12.63 52.45 -8.43
N PRO A 291 -11.38 52.79 -8.06
CA PRO A 291 -11.12 53.81 -7.06
C PRO A 291 -10.64 55.10 -7.74
N SER A 292 -11.41 56.18 -7.61
CA SER A 292 -10.94 57.55 -7.82
C SER A 292 -10.37 58.15 -6.51
N PRO A 293 -9.54 59.21 -6.58
CA PRO A 293 -8.45 59.43 -5.61
C PRO A 293 -8.68 60.52 -4.56
N GLN A 294 -8.02 60.33 -3.39
CA GLN A 294 -7.49 61.32 -2.41
C GLN A 294 -8.49 62.22 -1.63
N PRO A 295 -8.13 62.82 -0.45
CA PRO A 295 -6.78 63.16 0.05
C PRO A 295 -6.46 62.88 1.54
N SER A 296 -5.16 62.97 1.86
CA SER A 296 -4.61 63.14 3.22
C SER A 296 -5.05 64.48 3.84
N PRO A 297 -5.01 64.63 5.19
CA PRO A 297 -3.89 65.38 5.78
C PRO A 297 -3.45 64.96 7.21
N GLU A 298 -2.26 65.48 7.57
CA GLU A 298 -1.73 65.84 8.91
C GLU A 298 -1.41 64.72 9.93
N SER A 299 -0.16 64.39 10.28
CA SER A 299 0.99 65.13 10.85
C SER A 299 0.88 65.55 12.34
N SER A 300 1.38 64.66 13.22
CA SER A 300 2.31 64.91 14.34
C SER A 300 1.81 65.66 15.61
N PRO A 301 2.55 65.67 16.76
CA PRO A 301 3.63 64.79 17.26
C PRO A 301 3.55 64.39 18.77
N GLU A 302 4.60 63.69 19.26
CA GLU A 302 5.18 63.74 20.63
C GLU A 302 4.44 63.01 21.80
N SER A 303 5.07 62.34 22.78
CA SER A 303 6.48 62.16 23.20
C SER A 303 6.62 60.98 24.20
N SER A 304 7.85 60.43 24.32
CA SER A 304 8.59 60.09 25.58
C SER A 304 8.00 59.05 26.57
N ALA A 305 8.70 58.15 27.28
CA ALA A 305 10.09 57.86 27.66
C ALA A 305 10.16 56.34 28.02
N ALA A 306 11.18 55.58 27.63
CA ALA A 306 12.34 55.19 28.44
C ALA A 306 12.05 54.76 29.89
N GLU A 307 12.23 53.48 30.23
CA GLU A 307 13.05 53.09 31.39
C GLU A 307 13.54 51.63 31.29
N ALA A 308 14.83 51.47 31.55
CA ALA A 308 15.58 50.23 31.57
C ALA A 308 15.64 49.63 33.00
N THR A 309 16.44 48.57 33.14
CA THR A 309 16.93 47.93 34.39
C THR A 309 16.04 46.80 34.95
N ARG A 310 16.54 45.66 35.43
CA ARG A 310 17.88 45.16 35.76
C ARG A 310 17.79 43.65 36.01
N ARG A 311 18.78 42.89 35.53
CA ARG A 311 19.31 41.66 36.18
C ARG A 311 20.02 42.08 37.50
N PRO A 312 20.20 41.21 38.53
CA PRO A 312 21.15 40.10 38.42
C PRO A 312 20.82 38.82 39.21
N ALA A 313 21.73 37.87 39.04
CA ALA A 313 21.79 36.50 39.55
C ALA A 313 22.00 36.37 41.06
N SER A 314 21.54 35.25 41.61
CA SER A 314 22.31 34.25 42.38
C SER A 314 21.56 32.93 42.33
#